data_AF-A0A372JNZ0-F1
#
_entry.id   AF-A0A372JNZ0-F1
#
_cell.length_a   1.000
_cell.length_b   1.000
_cell.length_c   1.000
_cell.angle_alpha   90.00
_cell.angle_beta   90.00
_cell.angle_gamma   90.00
#
_symmetry.space_group_name_H-M   'P 1'
#
loop_
_entity.id
_entity.type
_entity.pdbx_description
1 polymer ?
#
loop_
_entity_poly.entity_id
_entity_poly.type
_entity_poly.pdbx_seq_one_letter_code
_entity_poly.pdbx_strand_id
1 'polypeptide(L)' 'ADAAGGGPDAVLHAARAVLDAAGAAEPPLELDYLVLVDPATFTEVAAGHTGPAVLAVAGRVGATHLIDNVPLELGKESR' A
#
# COMPACT_ATOMS: atom_id res chain seq x y z
N ALA A 1 7.27 13.33 5.04
CA ALA A 1 8.17 12.94 3.95
C ALA A 1 7.37 12.03 3.05
N ASP A 2 7.38 12.29 1.74
CA ASP A 2 6.55 11.54 0.80
C ASP A 2 7.17 10.17 0.55
N ALA A 3 6.52 9.10 1.03
CA ALA A 3 7.09 7.75 0.98
C ALA A 3 7.34 7.28 -0.46
N ALA A 4 6.59 7.81 -1.44
CA ALA A 4 6.75 7.54 -2.87
C ALA A 4 8.16 7.90 -3.39
N GLY A 5 8.81 8.93 -2.82
CA GLY A 5 10.18 9.30 -3.14
C GLY A 5 11.23 8.29 -2.66
N GLY A 6 10.88 7.44 -1.68
CA GLY A 6 11.75 6.38 -1.15
C GLY A 6 11.63 5.03 -1.86
N GLY A 7 10.77 4.93 -2.88
CA GLY A 7 10.54 3.69 -3.65
C GLY A 7 9.54 2.71 -3.02
N PRO A 8 9.37 1.53 -3.62
CA PRO A 8 8.34 0.55 -3.24
C PRO A 8 8.36 0.17 -1.76
N ASP A 9 9.53 -0.18 -1.22
CA ASP A 9 9.67 -0.64 0.16
C ASP A 9 9.32 0.46 1.18
N ALA A 10 9.67 1.71 0.88
CA ALA A 10 9.35 2.85 1.75
C ALA A 10 7.84 3.09 1.81
N VAL A 11 7.14 2.99 0.67
CA VAL A 11 5.67 3.09 0.59
C VAL A 11 5.02 1.95 1.36
N LEU A 12 5.43 0.71 1.13
CA LEU A 12 4.89 -0.46 1.81
C LEU A 12 5.09 -0.37 3.33
N HIS A 13 6.27 0.04 3.77
CA HIS A 13 6.57 0.22 5.18
C HIS A 13 5.72 1.33 5.83
N ALA A 14 5.55 2.47 5.15
CA ALA A 14 4.72 3.56 5.64
C ALA A 14 3.24 3.15 5.75
N ALA A 15 2.69 2.48 4.73
CA ALA A 15 1.32 1.98 4.75
C ALA A 15 1.13 0.90 5.82
N ARG A 16 2.08 -0.02 5.96
CA ARG A 16 2.09 -1.06 7.00
C ARG A 16 1.99 -0.46 8.40
N ALA A 17 2.80 0.55 8.71
CA ALA A 17 2.81 1.18 10.03
C ALA A 17 1.43 1.78 10.41
N VAL A 18 0.71 2.37 9.45
CA VAL A 18 -0.65 2.89 9.66
C VAL A 18 -1.65 1.75 9.87
N LEU A 19 -1.56 0.69 9.06
CA LEU A 19 -2.47 -0.46 9.13
C LEU A 19 -2.26 -1.27 10.41
N ASP A 20 -1.03 -1.39 10.90
CA ASP A 20 -0.72 -2.06 12.17
C ASP A 20 -1.35 -1.30 13.36
N ALA A 21 -1.35 0.04 13.33
CA ALA A 21 -2.06 0.83 14.32
C ALA A 21 -3.59 0.61 14.25
N ALA A 22 -4.16 0.47 13.04
CA ALA A 22 -5.57 0.13 12.85
C ALA A 22 -5.90 -1.30 13.31
N GLY A 23 -4.95 -2.24 13.22
CA GLY A 23 -5.09 -3.59 13.75
C GLY A 23 -5.21 -3.65 15.27
N ALA A 24 -4.75 -2.61 15.98
CA ALA A 24 -4.91 -2.47 17.42
C ALA A 24 -6.16 -1.67 17.84
N ALA A 25 -6.99 -1.21 16.89
CA ALA A 25 -8.23 -0.50 17.18
C ALA A 25 -9.37 -1.46 17.61
N GLU A 26 -10.52 -0.89 18.02
CA GLU A 26 -11.72 -1.65 18.36
C GLU A 26 -12.93 -1.09 17.59
N PRO A 27 -13.55 -1.85 16.67
CA PRO A 27 -13.12 -3.18 16.20
C PRO A 27 -11.78 -3.14 15.43
N PRO A 28 -10.97 -4.21 15.48
CA PRO A 28 -9.68 -4.25 14.81
C PRO A 28 -9.84 -4.36 13.29
N LEU A 29 -8.86 -3.82 12.56
CA LEU A 29 -8.68 -4.09 11.13
C LEU A 29 -7.78 -5.31 10.94
N GLU A 30 -8.33 -6.40 10.40
CA GLU A 30 -7.57 -7.59 10.01
C GLU A 30 -7.13 -7.45 8.55
N LEU A 31 -5.82 -7.33 8.31
CA LEU A 31 -5.32 -7.13 6.95
C LEU A 31 -5.28 -8.44 6.16
N ASP A 32 -5.90 -8.46 4.98
CA ASP A 32 -5.81 -9.57 4.02
C ASP A 32 -4.55 -9.42 3.13
N TYR A 33 -4.36 -8.25 2.51
CA TYR A 33 -3.16 -7.94 1.73
C TYR A 33 -2.83 -6.45 1.69
N LEU A 34 -1.55 -6.16 1.44
CA LEU A 34 -1.02 -4.84 1.10
C LEU A 34 0.11 -5.05 0.10
N VAL A 35 -0.07 -4.62 -1.14
CA VAL A 35 0.88 -4.87 -2.24
C VAL A 35 0.99 -3.66 -3.16
N LEU A 36 2.15 -3.51 -3.79
CA LEU A 36 2.34 -2.61 -4.93
C LEU A 36 2.37 -3.43 -6.20
N VAL A 37 1.50 -3.08 -7.15
CA VAL A 37 1.40 -3.79 -8.42
C VAL A 37 1.61 -2.88 -9.62
N ASP A 38 2.09 -3.46 -10.71
CA ASP A 38 2.14 -2.81 -12.01
C ASP A 38 0.70 -2.64 -12.54
N PRO A 39 0.29 -1.43 -12.98
CA PRO A 39 -1.10 -1.16 -13.35
C PRO A 39 -1.58 -1.88 -14.61
N ALA A 40 -0.67 -2.32 -15.48
CA ALA A 40 -1.01 -3.00 -16.73
C ALA A 40 -1.16 -4.51 -16.54
N THR A 41 -0.39 -5.10 -15.62
CA THR A 41 -0.30 -6.55 -15.42
C THR A 41 -0.91 -7.02 -14.11
N PHE A 42 -1.11 -6.12 -13.14
CA PHE A 42 -1.53 -6.42 -11.77
C PHE A 42 -0.63 -7.45 -11.06
N THR A 43 0.64 -7.53 -11.47
CA THR A 43 1.67 -8.30 -10.77
C THR A 43 2.48 -7.41 -9.84
N GLU A 44 3.00 -7.96 -8.74
CA GLU A 44 3.84 -7.20 -7.80
C GLU A 44 5.04 -6.56 -8.50
N VAL A 45 5.33 -5.30 -8.14
CA VAL A 45 6.50 -4.58 -8.65
C VAL A 45 7.76 -5.00 -7.89
N ALA A 46 8.91 -5.00 -8.56
CA ALA A 46 10.19 -5.28 -7.90
C ALA A 46 10.60 -4.15 -6.93
N ALA A 47 11.44 -4.44 -5.94
CA ALA A 47 11.89 -3.50 -4.91
C ALA A 47 12.57 -2.20 -5.43
N GLY A 48 13.04 -2.20 -6.68
CA GLY A 48 13.63 -1.04 -7.36
C GLY A 48 12.74 -0.40 -8.43
N HIS A 49 11.45 -0.72 -8.48
CA HIS A 49 10.53 -0.21 -9.50
C HIS A 49 10.39 1.31 -9.42
N THR A 50 10.40 1.95 -10.58
CA THR A 50 10.19 3.39 -10.76
C THR A 50 9.09 3.62 -11.79
N GLY A 51 8.32 4.70 -11.63
CA GLY A 51 7.18 5.03 -12.48
C GLY A 51 5.85 4.58 -11.87
N PRO A 52 4.80 4.43 -12.70
CA PRO A 52 3.46 4.13 -12.23
C PRO A 52 3.39 2.79 -11.47
N ALA A 53 2.68 2.80 -10.35
CA ALA A 53 2.32 1.63 -9.57
C ALA A 53 0.93 1.84 -8.93
N VAL A 54 0.29 0.76 -8.49
CA VAL A 54 -0.94 0.84 -7.68
C VAL A 54 -0.67 0.20 -6.34
N LEU A 55 -0.86 0.95 -5.26
CA LEU A 55 -0.91 0.39 -3.92
C LEU A 55 -2.31 -0.18 -3.71
N ALA A 56 -2.44 -1.50 -3.63
CA ALA A 56 -3.69 -2.18 -3.38
C ALA A 56 -3.71 -2.72 -1.94
N VAL A 57 -4.83 -2.52 -1.25
CA VAL A 57 -5.03 -2.96 0.12
C VAL A 57 -6.41 -3.58 0.30
N ALA A 58 -6.50 -4.65 1.08
CA ALA A 58 -7.76 -5.18 1.55
C ALA A 58 -7.64 -5.68 2.98
N GLY A 59 -8.74 -5.62 3.71
CA GLY A 59 -8.85 -6.14 5.07
C GLY A 59 -10.29 -6.19 5.55
N ARG A 60 -10.49 -6.73 6.75
CA ARG A 60 -11.80 -6.90 7.37
C ARG A 60 -11.92 -6.14 8.67
N VAL A 61 -13.11 -5.62 8.92
CA VAL A 61 -13.52 -5.08 10.22
C VAL A 61 -14.79 -5.83 10.63
N GLY A 62 -14.64 -6.79 11.55
CA GLY A 62 -15.69 -7.76 11.84
C GLY A 62 -16.07 -8.57 10.58
N ALA A 63 -17.34 -8.52 10.18
CA ALA A 63 -17.83 -9.22 8.98
C ALA A 63 -17.68 -8.41 7.68
N THR A 64 -17.26 -7.15 7.75
CA THR A 64 -17.20 -6.25 6.59
C THR A 64 -15.83 -6.36 5.93
N HIS A 65 -15.81 -6.67 4.63
CA HIS A 65 -14.59 -6.70 3.81
C HIS A 65 -14.43 -5.37 3.07
N LEU A 66 -13.29 -4.71 3.28
CA LEU A 66 -12.93 -3.41 2.73
C LEU A 66 -11.81 -3.58 1.71
N ILE A 67 -11.89 -2.81 0.62
CA ILE A 67 -10.88 -2.77 -0.43
C ILE A 67 -10.65 -1.30 -0.77
N ASP A 68 -9.38 -0.92 -0.91
CA ASP A 68 -9.00 0.37 -1.46
C ASP A 68 -7.75 0.21 -2.35
N ASN A 69 -7.57 1.15 -3.26
CA ASN A 69 -6.39 1.23 -4.11
C ASN A 69 -6.01 2.68 -4.39
N VAL A 70 -4.71 2.97 -4.40
CA VAL A 70 -4.20 4.31 -4.72
C VAL A 70 -3.17 4.21 -5.84
N PRO A 71 -3.35 4.91 -6.98
CA PRO A 71 -2.31 5.03 -7.99
C PRO A 71 -1.17 5.91 -7.46
N LEU A 72 0.06 5.48 -7.69
CA LEU A 72 1.29 6.14 -7.25
C LEU A 72 2.27 6.28 -8.41
N GLU A 73 3.15 7.27 -8.29
CA GLU A 73 4.29 7.45 -9.17
C GLU A 73 5.56 7.30 -8.33
N LEU A 74 6.25 6.17 -8.47
CA LEU A 74 7.42 5.83 -7.66
C LEU A 74 8.71 6.43 -8.23
N GLY A 75 9.58 6.92 -7.35
CA GLY A 75 10.91 7.42 -7.75
C GLY A 75 10.93 8.81 -8.40
N LYS A 76 9.80 9.53 -8.42
CA LYS A 76 9.82 10.99 -8.61
C LYS A 76 9.85 11.66 -7.25
N GLU A 77 10.75 12.63 -7.07
CA GLU A 77 10.64 13.56 -5.94
C GLU A 77 9.28 14.26 -6.07
N SER A 78 8.38 14.00 -5.12
CA SER A 78 7.12 14.73 -5.03
C SER A 78 7.44 16.21 -4.87
N ARG A 79 7.06 17.02 -5.86
CA ARG A 79 7.13 18.48 -5.77
C ARG A 79 5.98 19.01 -4.93
#